data_AF-A0A183U583-F1
#
_entry.id   AF-A0A183U583-F1
#
_cell.length_a   1.000
_cell.length_b   1.000
_cell.length_c   1.000
_cell.angle_alpha   90.00
_cell.angle_beta   90.00
_cell.angle_gamma   90.00
#
_symmetry.space_group_name_H-M   'P 1'
#
loop_
_entity.id
_entity.type
_entity.pdbx_description
1 polymer ?
#
loop_
_entity_poly.entity_id
_entity_poly.type
_entity_poly.pdbx_seq_one_letter_code
_entity_poly.pdbx_strand_id
1 'polypeptide(L)'
;MYTDVTQADVAKAIGLLNGINFCQTTISRFETMNLSLRNMRKLRPLLEDWLVYAETVAANGESIKELPRALSANLLNQRGSVTSGPSSSTAANSSTPINDLCSGTSGQSLRKRRSRTNYDATQRDTLEAFFNHTPYPNKETLAQLAVAVKLNPYVRRHIVELRHSLRGR
;
A
#
# COMPACT_ATOMS: atom_id res chain seq x y z
N MET A 1 -20.01 -22.58 -4.43
CA MET A 1 -18.96 -22.69 -3.38
C MET A 1 -17.69 -22.04 -3.90
N TYR A 2 -17.15 -21.04 -3.21
CA TYR A 2 -15.98 -20.23 -3.62
C TYR A 2 -14.61 -20.91 -3.33
N THR A 3 -14.57 -22.24 -3.20
CA THR A 3 -13.44 -23.00 -2.61
C THR A 3 -12.12 -22.87 -3.35
N ASP A 4 -12.16 -22.36 -4.58
CA ASP A 4 -10.99 -22.29 -5.44
C ASP A 4 -10.41 -20.88 -5.61
N VAL A 5 -10.95 -19.87 -4.91
CA VAL A 5 -10.45 -18.48 -4.97
C VAL A 5 -9.37 -18.29 -3.90
N THR A 6 -8.15 -17.96 -4.32
CA THR A 6 -7.05 -17.72 -3.36
C THR A 6 -7.05 -16.28 -2.85
N GLN A 7 -6.50 -16.05 -1.65
CA GLN A 7 -6.30 -14.69 -1.11
C GLN A 7 -5.50 -13.76 -2.06
N ALA A 8 -4.63 -14.34 -2.90
CA ALA A 8 -3.90 -13.60 -3.92
C ALA A 8 -4.80 -13.15 -5.09
N ASP A 9 -5.78 -13.97 -5.47
CA ASP A 9 -6.74 -13.62 -6.52
C ASP A 9 -7.69 -12.53 -6.03
N VAL A 10 -8.17 -12.64 -4.79
CA VAL A 10 -8.95 -11.58 -4.11
C VAL A 10 -8.16 -10.26 -4.10
N ALA A 11 -6.90 -10.32 -3.69
CA ALA A 11 -6.06 -9.13 -3.63
C ALA A 11 -5.83 -8.47 -5.00
N LYS A 12 -5.57 -9.28 -6.04
CA LYS A 12 -5.43 -8.76 -7.41
C LYS A 12 -6.72 -8.11 -7.90
N ALA A 13 -7.86 -8.76 -7.69
CA ALA A 13 -9.16 -8.24 -8.07
C ALA A 13 -9.43 -6.89 -7.39
N ILE A 14 -9.31 -6.81 -6.06
CA ILE A 14 -9.51 -5.56 -5.31
C ILE A 14 -8.59 -4.45 -5.82
N GLY A 15 -7.33 -4.78 -6.12
CA GLY A 15 -6.38 -3.82 -6.67
C GLY A 15 -6.81 -3.25 -8.02
N LEU A 16 -7.34 -4.11 -8.90
CA LEU A 16 -7.86 -3.73 -10.22
C LEU A 16 -9.16 -2.91 -10.11
N LEU A 17 -10.14 -3.34 -9.31
CA LEU A 17 -11.42 -2.62 -9.14
C LEU A 17 -11.19 -1.19 -8.62
N ASN A 18 -10.23 -1.02 -7.71
CA ASN A 18 -10.04 0.23 -6.99
C ASN A 18 -8.88 1.09 -7.53
N GLY A 19 -8.15 0.62 -8.54
CA GLY A 19 -7.00 1.35 -9.09
C GLY A 19 -5.83 1.49 -8.10
N ILE A 20 -5.70 0.56 -7.14
CA ILE A 20 -4.69 0.59 -6.07
C ILE A 20 -3.79 -0.65 -6.10
N ASN A 21 -2.56 -0.50 -5.57
CA ASN A 21 -1.74 -1.66 -5.30
C ASN A 21 -2.23 -2.36 -4.02
N PHE A 22 -2.79 -3.54 -4.20
CA PHE A 22 -3.31 -4.38 -3.13
C PHE A 22 -2.61 -5.75 -3.14
N CYS A 23 -2.59 -6.45 -2.01
CA CYS A 23 -1.72 -7.61 -1.80
C CYS A 23 -2.36 -8.65 -0.88
N GLN A 24 -1.94 -9.89 -1.08
CA GLN A 24 -2.41 -11.04 -0.34
C GLN A 24 -2.15 -10.92 1.17
N THR A 25 -0.99 -10.39 1.60
CA THR A 25 -0.68 -10.27 3.03
C THR A 25 -1.68 -9.39 3.78
N THR A 26 -2.31 -8.44 3.09
CA THR A 26 -3.35 -7.59 3.68
C THR A 26 -4.64 -8.38 3.90
N ILE A 27 -5.02 -9.23 2.93
CA ILE A 27 -6.17 -10.14 3.06
C ILE A 27 -5.93 -11.11 4.22
N SER A 28 -4.78 -11.75 4.25
CA SER A 28 -4.42 -12.68 5.33
C SER A 28 -4.51 -12.03 6.71
N ARG A 29 -3.96 -10.81 6.90
CA ARG A 29 -4.06 -10.10 8.18
C ARG A 29 -5.48 -9.66 8.52
N PHE A 30 -6.32 -9.35 7.53
CA PHE A 30 -7.72 -9.01 7.74
C PHE A 30 -8.49 -10.23 8.25
N GLU A 31 -8.31 -11.39 7.63
CA GLU A 31 -8.96 -12.66 8.03
C GLU A 31 -8.55 -13.10 9.44
N THR A 32 -7.27 -12.97 9.80
CA THR A 32 -6.79 -13.33 11.15
C THR A 32 -7.05 -12.22 12.19
N MET A 33 -7.86 -11.23 11.87
CA MET A 33 -8.15 -10.06 12.71
C MET A 33 -6.92 -9.27 13.19
N ASN A 34 -5.79 -9.37 12.49
CA ASN A 34 -4.49 -8.83 12.88
C ASN A 34 -4.22 -7.45 12.26
N LEU A 35 -5.18 -6.54 12.35
CA LEU A 35 -5.09 -5.14 11.93
C LEU A 35 -5.73 -4.25 12.97
N SER A 36 -5.34 -2.96 13.01
CA SER A 36 -6.04 -1.99 13.85
C SER A 36 -7.49 -1.83 13.39
N LEU A 37 -8.39 -1.50 14.32
CA LEU A 37 -9.81 -1.28 14.02
C LEU A 37 -10.03 -0.21 12.93
N ARG A 38 -9.20 0.82 12.89
CA ARG A 38 -9.22 1.84 11.83
C ARG A 38 -8.88 1.24 10.47
N ASN A 39 -7.90 0.34 10.40
CA ASN A 39 -7.52 -0.32 9.15
C ASN A 39 -8.56 -1.36 8.71
N MET A 40 -9.13 -2.11 9.65
CA MET A 40 -10.25 -3.02 9.38
C MET A 40 -11.43 -2.29 8.73
N ARG A 41 -11.84 -1.15 9.32
CA ARG A 41 -12.95 -0.34 8.79
C ARG A 41 -12.67 0.22 7.39
N LYS A 42 -11.41 0.50 7.05
CA LYS A 42 -11.02 0.94 5.70
C LYS A 42 -11.04 -0.20 4.68
N LEU A 43 -10.75 -1.43 5.12
CA LEU A 43 -10.73 -2.60 4.24
C LEU A 43 -12.13 -3.15 3.95
N ARG A 44 -13.04 -3.03 4.93
CA ARG A 44 -14.41 -3.51 4.82
C ARG A 44 -15.13 -3.09 3.52
N PRO A 45 -15.22 -1.81 3.13
CA PRO A 45 -15.91 -1.43 1.90
C PRO A 45 -15.25 -2.03 0.64
N LEU A 46 -13.91 -2.15 0.61
CA LEU A 46 -13.21 -2.75 -0.53
C LEU A 46 -13.53 -4.23 -0.72
N LEU A 47 -13.72 -4.94 0.39
CA LEU A 47 -14.07 -6.36 0.40
C LEU A 47 -15.55 -6.58 0.09
N GLU A 48 -16.43 -5.72 0.59
CA GLU A 48 -17.86 -5.71 0.28
C GLU A 48 -18.09 -5.46 -1.22
N ASP A 49 -17.45 -4.43 -1.78
CA ASP A 49 -17.52 -4.13 -3.23
C ASP A 49 -17.02 -5.30 -4.08
N TRP A 50 -15.93 -5.94 -3.66
CA TRP A 50 -15.40 -7.12 -4.34
C TRP A 50 -16.36 -8.32 -4.26
N LEU A 51 -17.00 -8.55 -3.11
CA LEU A 51 -17.97 -9.64 -2.94
C LEU A 51 -19.17 -9.46 -3.87
N VAL A 52 -19.76 -8.27 -3.94
CA VAL A 52 -20.89 -7.96 -4.83
C VAL A 52 -20.51 -8.22 -6.29
N TYR A 53 -19.30 -7.81 -6.69
CA TYR A 53 -18.81 -8.05 -8.04
C TYR A 53 -18.59 -9.55 -8.32
N ALA A 54 -18.00 -10.28 -7.38
CA ALA A 54 -17.78 -11.72 -7.51
C ALA A 54 -19.10 -12.50 -7.61
N GLU A 55 -20.12 -12.10 -6.85
CA GLU A 55 -21.48 -12.67 -6.92
C GLU A 55 -22.14 -12.41 -8.28
N THR A 56 -21.97 -11.21 -8.84
CA THR A 56 -22.49 -10.85 -10.16
C THR A 56 -21.86 -11.71 -11.26
N VAL A 57 -20.53 -11.89 -11.21
CA VAL A 57 -19.79 -12.74 -12.15
C VAL A 57 -20.24 -14.20 -12.04
N ALA A 58 -20.41 -14.70 -10.81
CA ALA A 58 -20.91 -16.05 -10.57
C ALA A 58 -22.34 -16.24 -11.08
N ALA A 59 -23.21 -15.25 -10.91
CA ALA A 59 -24.59 -15.28 -11.43
C ALA A 59 -24.65 -15.32 -12.95
N ASN A 60 -23.68 -14.71 -13.64
CA ASN A 60 -23.54 -14.76 -15.10
C ASN A 60 -22.93 -16.09 -15.60
N GLY A 61 -22.61 -17.03 -14.70
CA GLY A 61 -21.99 -18.31 -15.04
C GLY A 61 -20.49 -18.21 -15.37
N GLU A 62 -19.85 -17.07 -15.08
CA GLU A 62 -18.43 -16.86 -15.32
C GLU A 62 -17.58 -17.30 -14.11
N SER A 63 -16.37 -17.77 -14.39
CA SER A 63 -15.42 -18.14 -13.35
C SER A 63 -14.78 -16.92 -12.71
N ILE A 64 -14.92 -16.79 -11.39
CA ILE A 64 -14.29 -15.73 -10.57
C ILE A 64 -12.75 -15.73 -10.69
N LYS A 65 -12.13 -16.84 -11.13
CA LYS A 65 -10.68 -16.89 -11.38
C LYS A 65 -10.25 -16.08 -12.61
N GLU A 66 -11.13 -15.93 -13.59
CA GLU A 66 -10.86 -15.13 -14.79
C GLU A 66 -11.05 -13.63 -14.53
N LEU A 67 -11.57 -13.27 -13.36
CA LEU A 67 -11.93 -11.92 -12.97
C LEU A 67 -10.75 -10.93 -13.02
N PRO A 68 -9.53 -11.25 -12.53
CA PRO A 68 -8.37 -10.37 -12.70
C PRO A 68 -7.95 -10.19 -14.17
N ARG A 69 -8.20 -11.19 -15.02
CA ARG A 69 -7.89 -11.17 -16.45
C ARG A 69 -8.92 -10.33 -17.21
N ALA A 70 -10.21 -10.52 -16.94
CA ALA A 70 -11.31 -9.77 -17.54
C ALA A 70 -11.23 -8.27 -17.19
N LEU A 71 -10.97 -7.94 -15.93
CA LEU A 71 -10.77 -6.55 -15.50
C LEU A 71 -9.51 -5.91 -16.10
N SER A 72 -8.41 -6.67 -16.18
CA SER A 72 -7.19 -6.19 -16.84
C SER A 72 -7.40 -5.94 -18.34
N ALA A 73 -8.14 -6.82 -19.03
CA ALA A 73 -8.43 -6.68 -20.45
C ALA A 73 -9.31 -5.44 -20.73
N ASN A 74 -10.34 -5.21 -19.90
CA ASN A 74 -11.20 -4.03 -20.01
C ASN A 74 -10.45 -2.71 -19.77
N LEU A 75 -9.50 -2.66 -18.83
CA LEU A 75 -8.66 -1.48 -18.59
C LEU A 75 -7.69 -1.18 -19.75
N LEU A 76 -7.23 -2.21 -20.47
CA LEU A 76 -6.36 -2.03 -21.64
C LEU A 76 -7.14 -1.51 -22.86
N ASN A 77 -8.38 -1.99 -23.05
CA ASN A 77 -9.26 -1.57 -24.16
C ASN A 77 -9.76 -0.12 -24.02
N GLN A 78 -9.86 0.43 -22.81
CA GLN A 78 -10.23 1.84 -22.60
C GLN A 78 -9.14 2.86 -23.00
N ARG A 79 -7.95 2.42 -23.43
CA ARG A 79 -6.84 3.30 -23.83
C ARG A 79 -6.67 3.48 -25.34
N GLY A 80 -7.55 2.88 -26.14
CA GLY A 80 -7.56 2.97 -27.61
C GLY A 80 -8.39 4.11 -28.20
N SER A 81 -9.16 4.86 -27.40
CA SER A 81 -10.01 5.96 -27.89
C SER A 81 -9.47 7.30 -27.39
N VAL A 82 -8.63 7.93 -28.20
CA VAL A 82 -8.19 9.31 -28.00
C VAL A 82 -9.24 10.21 -28.66
N THR A 83 -10.12 10.82 -27.87
CA THR A 83 -10.91 11.98 -28.31
C THR A 83 -10.77 13.12 -27.32
N SER A 84 -10.55 14.30 -27.88
CA SER A 84 -10.09 15.57 -27.31
C SER A 84 -11.08 16.30 -26.39
N GLY A 85 -10.66 16.59 -25.14
CA GLY A 85 -10.94 17.76 -24.27
C GLY A 85 -12.40 18.15 -23.91
N PRO A 86 -12.64 19.16 -23.03
CA PRO A 86 -11.77 19.84 -22.06
C PRO A 86 -12.29 19.82 -20.58
N SER A 87 -11.48 20.42 -19.70
CA SER A 87 -11.47 20.50 -18.23
C SER A 87 -12.73 21.03 -17.52
N SER A 88 -13.02 20.52 -16.31
CA SER A 88 -13.54 21.35 -15.19
C SER A 88 -13.28 20.73 -13.82
N SER A 89 -13.02 21.61 -12.86
CA SER A 89 -12.56 21.39 -11.49
C SER A 89 -13.71 21.26 -10.48
N THR A 90 -13.57 20.40 -9.47
CA THR A 90 -14.15 20.66 -8.13
C THR A 90 -13.47 19.85 -7.03
N ALA A 91 -13.64 20.35 -5.81
CA ALA A 91 -12.77 20.26 -4.66
C ALA A 91 -12.89 18.98 -3.80
N ALA A 92 -11.88 18.85 -2.93
CA ALA A 92 -11.92 18.27 -1.59
C ALA A 92 -12.29 16.78 -1.43
N ASN A 93 -11.31 15.98 -0.98
CA ASN A 93 -11.48 15.22 0.26
C ASN A 93 -10.14 14.75 0.82
N SER A 94 -9.93 15.07 2.08
CA SER A 94 -8.81 14.68 2.93
C SER A 94 -8.95 13.19 3.30
N SER A 95 -8.40 12.32 2.46
CA SER A 95 -8.38 10.88 2.71
C SER A 95 -6.93 10.39 2.77
N THR A 96 -6.49 9.95 3.96
CA THR A 96 -5.22 9.21 4.07
C THR A 96 -5.31 7.96 3.19
N PRO A 97 -4.48 7.84 2.13
CA PRO A 97 -4.67 6.84 1.09
C PRO A 97 -4.46 5.42 1.64
N ILE A 98 -5.33 4.49 1.26
CA ILE A 98 -5.33 3.06 1.65
C ILE A 98 -4.04 2.33 1.21
N ASN A 99 -3.22 2.99 0.40
CA ASN A 99 -1.97 2.49 -0.13
C ASN A 99 -1.03 1.89 0.93
N ASP A 100 -1.07 2.30 2.20
CA ASP A 100 -0.13 1.87 3.26
C ASP A 100 -0.17 0.38 3.70
N LEU A 101 -0.97 -0.50 3.08
CA LEU A 101 -1.09 -1.90 3.52
C LEU A 101 -0.22 -2.98 2.82
N CYS A 102 0.31 -2.74 1.60
CA CYS A 102 0.98 -3.75 0.78
C CYS A 102 2.45 -3.54 0.36
N SER A 103 3.32 -4.52 0.65
CA SER A 103 4.69 -4.61 0.11
C SER A 103 4.84 -5.80 -0.83
N GLY A 104 5.26 -5.51 -2.07
CA GLY A 104 5.81 -6.48 -3.02
C GLY A 104 4.79 -7.06 -4.00
N THR A 105 4.77 -6.52 -5.23
CA THR A 105 4.80 -7.22 -6.54
C THR A 105 4.58 -6.20 -7.66
N SER A 106 5.40 -6.30 -8.71
CA SER A 106 5.51 -5.34 -9.81
C SER A 106 4.52 -5.66 -10.94
N GLY A 107 3.71 -4.69 -11.36
CA GLY A 107 2.91 -4.81 -12.59
C GLY A 107 1.86 -3.71 -12.75
N GLN A 108 2.09 -2.83 -13.73
CA GLN A 108 1.20 -1.78 -14.25
C GLN A 108 0.89 -0.56 -13.34
N SER A 109 0.58 0.57 -13.98
CA SER A 109 0.59 1.93 -13.42
C SER A 109 -0.59 2.22 -12.48
N LEU A 110 -0.72 1.43 -11.42
CA LEU A 110 -1.51 1.74 -10.23
C LEU A 110 -0.64 2.62 -9.32
N ARG A 111 -1.26 3.53 -8.54
CA ARG A 111 -0.51 4.51 -7.72
C ARG A 111 0.58 3.83 -6.89
N LYS A 112 1.84 4.05 -7.28
CA LYS A 112 3.02 3.38 -6.72
C LYS A 112 3.23 3.88 -5.30
N ARG A 113 3.08 2.98 -4.33
CA ARG A 113 3.44 3.27 -2.95
C ARG A 113 4.94 3.45 -2.82
N ARG A 114 5.38 4.31 -1.89
CA ARG A 114 6.78 4.36 -1.49
C ARG A 114 7.22 2.99 -0.95
N SER A 115 8.31 2.46 -1.47
CA SER A 115 8.93 1.25 -0.94
C SER A 115 9.42 1.49 0.48
N ARG A 116 9.51 0.43 1.29
CA ARG A 116 10.19 0.51 2.58
C ARG A 116 11.66 0.84 2.35
N THR A 117 12.20 1.78 3.12
CA THR A 117 13.64 2.05 3.12
C THR A 117 14.34 0.87 3.79
N ASN A 118 15.22 0.17 3.06
CA ASN A 118 16.13 -0.81 3.65
C ASN A 118 17.43 -0.09 3.99
N TYR A 119 17.78 -0.03 5.27
CA TYR A 119 19.09 0.45 5.71
C TYR A 119 20.11 -0.69 5.61
N ASP A 120 21.35 -0.36 5.27
CA ASP A 120 22.48 -1.30 5.36
C ASP A 120 23.04 -1.37 6.80
N ALA A 121 23.87 -2.38 7.12
CA ALA A 121 24.43 -2.55 8.46
C ALA A 121 25.20 -1.31 8.93
N THR A 122 26.10 -0.79 8.09
CA THR A 122 26.88 0.43 8.37
C THR A 122 26.00 1.66 8.61
N GLN A 123 24.88 1.75 7.90
CA GLN A 123 23.92 2.83 8.06
C GLN A 123 23.18 2.72 9.40
N ARG A 124 22.80 1.51 9.82
CA ARG A 124 22.21 1.26 11.15
C ARG A 124 23.18 1.62 12.26
N ASP A 125 24.43 1.17 12.16
CA ASP A 125 25.46 1.44 13.18
C ASP A 125 25.69 2.96 13.34
N THR A 126 25.75 3.70 12.23
CA THR A 126 25.90 5.16 12.26
C THR A 126 24.68 5.84 12.90
N LEU A 127 23.46 5.35 12.61
CA LEU A 127 22.23 5.89 13.18
C LEU A 127 22.11 5.60 14.68
N GLU A 128 22.51 4.41 15.13
CA GLU A 128 22.54 4.04 16.55
C GLU A 128 23.60 4.81 17.33
N ALA A 129 24.82 4.92 16.81
CA ALA A 129 25.88 5.72 17.42
C ALA A 129 25.45 7.18 17.59
N PHE A 130 24.83 7.76 16.56
CA PHE A 130 24.31 9.12 16.62
C PHE A 130 23.16 9.27 17.62
N PHE A 131 22.27 8.27 17.68
CA PHE A 131 21.14 8.25 18.61
C PHE A 131 21.60 8.24 20.09
N ASN A 132 22.67 7.50 20.42
CA ASN A 132 23.23 7.45 21.76
C ASN A 132 23.81 8.79 22.22
N HIS A 133 24.36 9.59 21.28
CA HIS A 133 24.91 10.91 21.60
C HIS A 133 23.86 12.02 21.61
N THR A 134 22.90 11.98 20.70
CA THR A 134 21.86 13.02 20.58
C THR A 134 20.48 12.40 20.31
N PRO A 135 19.72 12.03 21.36
CA PRO A 135 18.41 11.39 21.18
C PRO A 135 17.32 12.32 20.64
N TYR A 136 17.58 13.65 20.61
CA TYR A 136 16.68 14.68 20.07
C TYR A 136 17.43 15.61 19.11
N PRO A 137 17.81 15.12 17.92
CA PRO A 137 18.53 15.94 16.96
C PRO A 137 17.61 17.01 16.35
N ASN A 138 18.17 18.21 16.15
CA ASN A 138 17.46 19.31 15.51
C ASN A 138 17.31 19.05 13.99
N LYS A 139 16.57 19.92 13.28
CA LYS A 139 16.35 19.75 11.83
C LYS A 139 17.64 19.79 11.00
N GLU A 140 18.62 20.57 11.43
CA GLU A 140 19.89 20.77 10.75
C GLU A 140 20.83 19.56 10.92
N THR A 141 20.96 19.03 12.14
CA THR A 141 21.75 17.83 12.43
C THR A 141 21.15 16.60 11.78
N LEU A 142 19.82 16.51 11.68
CA LEU A 142 19.12 15.49 10.89
C LEU A 142 19.44 15.59 9.39
N ALA A 143 19.56 16.80 8.85
CA ALA A 143 19.92 17.01 7.45
C ALA A 143 21.39 16.62 7.19
N GLN A 144 22.31 17.01 8.09
CA GLN A 144 23.71 16.60 8.03
C GLN A 144 23.87 15.09 8.12
N LEU A 145 23.11 14.42 9.01
CA LEU A 145 23.09 12.97 9.14
C LEU A 145 22.53 12.28 7.89
N ALA A 146 21.46 12.83 7.28
CA ALA A 146 20.91 12.29 6.05
C ALA A 146 21.94 12.34 4.89
N VAL A 147 22.72 13.42 4.82
CA VAL A 147 23.82 13.57 3.86
C VAL A 147 24.95 12.58 4.16
N ALA A 148 25.37 12.46 5.43
CA ALA A 148 26.47 11.58 5.86
C ALA A 148 26.15 10.10 5.58
N VAL A 149 24.90 9.68 5.80
CA VAL A 149 24.47 8.29 5.60
C VAL A 149 23.95 8.03 4.17
N LYS A 150 24.04 9.04 3.27
CA LYS A 150 23.55 9.00 1.87
C LYS A 150 22.11 8.49 1.73
N LEU A 151 21.24 8.83 2.69
CA LEU A 151 19.86 8.37 2.72
C LEU A 151 18.90 9.52 2.43
N ASN A 152 17.73 9.17 1.88
CA ASN A 152 16.60 10.09 1.77
C ASN A 152 16.25 10.68 3.16
N PRO A 153 15.63 11.88 3.26
CA PRO A 153 15.34 12.64 4.49
C PRO A 153 14.39 11.98 5.51
N TYR A 154 14.21 10.65 5.46
CA TYR A 154 13.42 9.84 6.38
C TYR A 154 14.18 9.37 7.64
N VAL A 155 15.41 9.83 7.86
CA VAL A 155 16.20 9.53 9.07
C VAL A 155 15.42 9.86 10.36
N ARG A 156 14.60 10.92 10.32
CA ARG A 156 13.70 11.31 11.42
C ARG A 156 12.73 10.20 11.82
N ARG A 157 12.23 9.40 10.86
CA ARG A 157 11.30 8.29 11.15
C ARG A 157 12.01 7.17 11.91
N HIS A 158 13.25 6.84 11.53
CA HIS A 158 14.03 5.81 12.19
C HIS A 158 14.38 6.17 13.64
N ILE A 159 14.78 7.43 13.89
CA ILE A 159 15.04 7.93 15.25
C ILE A 159 13.77 7.93 16.12
N VAL A 160 12.59 8.15 15.54
CA VAL A 160 11.30 8.00 16.25
C VAL A 160 11.02 6.54 16.60
N GLU A 161 11.28 5.61 15.68
CA GLU A 161 11.12 4.17 15.89
C GLU A 161 12.07 3.64 16.98
N LEU A 162 13.35 4.02 16.96
CA LEU A 162 14.33 3.66 18.01
C LEU A 162 13.88 4.13 19.40
N ARG A 163 13.33 5.35 19.52
CA ARG A 163 12.78 5.85 20.78
C ARG A 163 11.58 5.05 21.27
N HIS A 164 10.67 4.70 20.37
CA HIS A 164 9.53 3.87 20.73
C HIS A 164 9.95 2.48 21.21
N SER A 165 10.97 1.89 20.57
CA SER A 165 11.52 0.58 20.97
C SER A 165 12.22 0.60 22.34
N LEU A 166 12.78 1.75 22.76
CA LEU A 166 13.41 1.91 24.07
C LEU A 166 12.42 2.20 25.20
N ARG A 167 11.27 2.83 24.89
CA ARG A 167 10.21 3.12 25.87
C ARG A 167 9.25 1.96 26.13
N GLY A 168 9.37 0.87 25.36
CA GLY A 168 8.54 -0.34 25.49
C GLY A 168 9.27 -1.53 26.11
N ARG A 169 10.43 -1.30 26.76
CA ARG A 169 11.13 -2.28 27.59
C ARG A 169 10.91 -1.98 29.06
#